data_AF-A0A7C7S360-F1
#
_entry.id   AF-A0A7C7S360-F1
#
_cell.length_a   1.000
_cell.length_b   1.000
_cell.length_c   1.000
_cell.angle_alpha   90.00
_cell.angle_beta   90.00
_cell.angle_gamma   90.00
#
_symmetry.space_group_name_H-M   'P 1'
#
loop_
_entity.id
_entity.type
_entity.pdbx_description
1 polymer ?
#
loop_
_entity_poly.entity_id
_entity_poly.type
_entity_poly.pdbx_seq_one_letter_code
_entity_poly.pdbx_strand_id
1 'polypeptide(L)'
;MAKREVAYDSGDLLRIRFEYDRRLVDLVKGLPERRWDGARRCWVVPAQHVVAVVELLQGEGFTFDDATLRMYARAKDQLQHLTVSQLNLQVKSAIQKAFPNLVWLVGEISGLERARRRTQQRASQLLHFQLVEKNEQGKVISQVEAVLTEEDRLRVEEKLARAGDPFRLEDEVTVRVLVQVDIFVPWGAYRVLVKDLDISYTLGEVARRREEIIRRLTKEGLIDRNKSLPFPLVPLRVGLITSLGSDAERDVLKTLRESGFAFQVTVHGARVQGPYTEPSVLNALDWFRAHAGEFDVVLICRGGGSR
;
A
#
# COMPACT_ATOMS: atom_id res chain seq x y z
N MET A 1 -23.23 -3.32 -33.41
CA MET A 1 -22.59 -4.20 -32.40
C MET A 1 -21.09 -4.09 -32.59
N ALA A 2 -20.34 -3.71 -31.55
CA ALA A 2 -18.89 -3.59 -31.63
C ALA A 2 -18.26 -4.94 -32.01
N LYS A 3 -17.41 -4.96 -33.04
CA LYS A 3 -16.81 -6.18 -33.57
C LYS A 3 -15.68 -6.65 -32.64
N ARG A 4 -15.97 -7.61 -31.77
CA ARG A 4 -14.99 -8.29 -30.89
C ARG A 4 -14.55 -9.57 -31.57
N GLU A 5 -13.38 -9.56 -32.19
CA GLU A 5 -12.89 -10.69 -33.00
C GLU A 5 -11.49 -11.12 -32.58
N VAL A 6 -11.28 -12.43 -32.55
CA VAL A 6 -9.96 -13.05 -32.49
C VAL A 6 -9.76 -13.85 -33.78
N ALA A 7 -8.69 -13.54 -34.51
CA ALA A 7 -8.37 -14.21 -35.75
C ALA A 7 -6.93 -14.67 -35.78
N TYR A 8 -6.69 -15.85 -36.34
CA TYR A 8 -5.36 -16.38 -36.56
C TYR A 8 -4.74 -15.75 -37.81
N ASP A 9 -3.47 -15.37 -37.71
CA ASP A 9 -2.66 -14.85 -38.80
C ASP A 9 -1.61 -15.88 -39.19
N SER A 10 -1.29 -15.96 -40.49
CA SER A 10 -0.36 -16.95 -41.04
C SER A 10 1.07 -16.88 -40.47
N GLY A 11 1.41 -15.83 -39.72
CA GLY A 11 2.67 -15.66 -39.00
C GLY A 11 2.71 -16.23 -37.58
N ASP A 12 1.89 -17.24 -37.26
CA ASP A 12 1.80 -17.88 -35.93
C ASP A 12 1.37 -16.92 -34.80
N LEU A 13 0.49 -15.98 -35.14
CA LEU A 13 0.00 -14.95 -34.23
C LEU A 13 -1.54 -14.93 -34.20
N LEU A 14 -2.10 -14.72 -33.03
CA LEU A 14 -3.51 -14.44 -32.80
C LEU A 14 -3.69 -12.93 -32.68
N ARG A 15 -4.61 -12.38 -33.47
CA ARG A 15 -4.96 -10.96 -33.46
C ARG A 15 -6.27 -10.76 -32.72
N ILE A 16 -6.24 -9.94 -31.68
CA ILE A 16 -7.40 -9.62 -30.85
C ILE A 16 -7.82 -8.19 -31.18
N ARG A 17 -9.02 -8.02 -31.72
CA ARG A 17 -9.61 -6.72 -32.07
C ARG A 17 -10.90 -6.49 -31.30
N PHE A 18 -11.03 -5.28 -30.77
CA PHE A 18 -12.23 -4.80 -30.09
C PHE A 18 -12.18 -3.27 -30.06
N GLU A 19 -13.34 -2.63 -29.97
CA GLU A 19 -13.42 -1.19 -29.69
C GLU A 19 -12.83 -0.89 -28.32
N TYR A 20 -12.28 0.32 -28.13
CA TYR A 20 -11.63 0.67 -26.88
C TYR A 20 -12.59 0.53 -25.68
N ASP A 21 -12.29 -0.45 -24.83
CA ASP A 21 -12.96 -0.71 -23.57
C ASP A 21 -11.87 -0.94 -22.53
N ARG A 22 -11.84 -0.11 -21.49
CA ARG A 22 -10.79 -0.13 -20.46
C ARG A 22 -10.70 -1.49 -19.77
N ARG A 23 -11.83 -2.15 -19.50
CA ARG A 23 -11.86 -3.47 -18.86
C ARG A 23 -11.26 -4.53 -19.78
N LEU A 24 -11.62 -4.51 -21.06
CA LEU A 24 -11.08 -5.46 -22.05
C LEU A 24 -9.58 -5.22 -22.31
N VAL A 25 -9.13 -3.97 -22.29
CA VAL A 25 -7.69 -3.63 -22.36
C VAL A 25 -6.94 -4.23 -21.17
N ASP A 26 -7.43 -4.06 -19.95
CA ASP A 26 -6.78 -4.59 -18.75
C ASP A 26 -6.77 -6.13 -18.72
N LEU A 27 -7.79 -6.75 -19.30
CA LEU A 27 -7.91 -8.20 -19.45
C LEU A 27 -6.90 -8.74 -20.49
N VAL A 28 -6.80 -8.12 -21.67
CA VAL A 28 -5.82 -8.49 -22.71
C VAL A 28 -4.38 -8.21 -22.25
N LYS A 29 -4.16 -7.19 -21.41
CA LYS A 29 -2.87 -6.96 -20.73
C LYS A 29 -2.47 -8.09 -19.78
N GLY A 30 -3.36 -9.03 -19.45
CA GLY A 30 -3.04 -10.24 -18.69
C GLY A 30 -2.48 -11.39 -19.52
N LEU A 31 -2.58 -11.33 -20.86
CA LEU A 31 -2.14 -12.43 -21.73
C LEU A 31 -0.59 -12.56 -21.76
N PRO A 32 -0.04 -13.77 -21.93
CA PRO A 32 1.40 -13.97 -22.09
C PRO A 32 1.89 -13.36 -23.41
N GLU A 33 3.07 -12.73 -23.38
CA GLU A 33 3.77 -12.21 -24.57
C GLU A 33 2.97 -11.25 -25.46
N ARG A 34 1.84 -10.70 -25.00
CA ARG A 34 1.04 -9.76 -25.79
C ARG A 34 1.82 -8.52 -26.18
N ARG A 35 1.58 -8.05 -27.40
CA ARG A 35 2.10 -6.79 -27.93
C ARG A 35 0.97 -6.00 -28.59
N TRP A 36 1.08 -4.67 -28.56
CA TRP A 36 0.18 -3.81 -29.31
C TRP A 36 0.76 -3.57 -30.70
N ASP A 37 0.01 -3.92 -31.74
CA ASP A 37 0.32 -3.59 -33.14
C ASP A 37 -0.37 -2.25 -33.48
N GLY A 38 0.41 -1.17 -33.47
CA GLY A 38 -0.10 0.17 -33.76
C GLY A 38 -0.54 0.39 -35.20
N ALA A 39 0.03 -0.36 -36.16
CA ALA A 39 -0.32 -0.24 -37.57
C ALA A 39 -1.70 -0.85 -37.85
N ARG A 40 -2.00 -1.98 -37.20
CA ARG A 40 -3.28 -2.70 -37.36
C ARG A 40 -4.30 -2.36 -36.27
N ARG A 41 -3.92 -1.54 -35.29
CA ARG A 41 -4.71 -1.16 -34.11
C ARG A 41 -5.31 -2.37 -33.39
N CYS A 42 -4.49 -3.39 -33.15
CA CYS A 42 -4.92 -4.62 -32.49
C CYS A 42 -3.87 -5.16 -31.54
N TRP A 43 -4.29 -6.02 -30.61
CA TRP A 43 -3.37 -6.78 -29.79
C TRP A 43 -2.95 -8.04 -30.53
N VAL A 44 -1.69 -8.42 -30.40
CA VAL A 44 -1.15 -9.67 -30.97
C VAL A 44 -0.58 -10.54 -29.88
N VAL A 45 -0.82 -11.84 -29.97
CA VAL A 45 -0.37 -12.87 -29.04
C VAL A 45 0.15 -14.07 -29.84
N PRO A 46 1.32 -14.64 -29.54
CA PRO A 46 1.79 -15.88 -30.17
C PRO A 46 0.75 -17.01 -30.11
N ALA A 47 0.55 -17.74 -31.21
CA ALA A 47 -0.53 -18.72 -31.31
C ALA A 47 -0.30 -19.96 -30.42
N GLN A 48 0.92 -20.19 -29.95
CA GLN A 48 1.20 -21.13 -28.86
C GLN A 48 0.39 -20.85 -27.58
N HIS A 49 -0.07 -19.61 -27.37
CA HIS A 49 -0.90 -19.21 -26.24
C HIS A 49 -2.41 -19.25 -26.54
N VAL A 50 -2.84 -19.93 -27.62
CA VAL A 50 -4.24 -19.99 -28.07
C VAL A 50 -5.23 -20.37 -26.96
N VAL A 51 -4.86 -21.31 -26.10
CA VAL A 51 -5.71 -21.71 -24.98
C VAL A 51 -5.90 -20.57 -23.98
N ALA A 52 -4.85 -19.82 -23.63
CA ALA A 52 -4.98 -18.68 -22.74
C ALA A 52 -5.84 -17.57 -23.35
N VAL A 53 -5.74 -17.35 -24.67
CA VAL A 53 -6.55 -16.36 -25.40
C VAL A 53 -8.03 -16.75 -25.41
N VAL A 54 -8.34 -17.99 -25.80
CA VAL A 54 -9.73 -18.46 -25.90
C VAL A 54 -10.38 -18.55 -24.52
N GLU A 55 -9.71 -19.16 -23.54
CA GLU A 55 -10.27 -19.30 -22.17
C GLU A 55 -10.58 -17.94 -21.53
N LEU A 56 -9.73 -16.95 -21.79
CA LEU A 56 -9.87 -15.62 -21.22
C LEU A 56 -10.96 -14.78 -21.93
N LEU A 57 -11.11 -14.93 -23.26
CA LEU A 57 -11.96 -14.05 -24.07
C LEU A 57 -13.33 -14.66 -24.42
N GLN A 58 -13.50 -15.98 -24.32
CA GLN A 58 -14.78 -16.65 -24.67
C GLN A 58 -15.95 -16.17 -23.81
N GLY A 59 -15.71 -15.87 -22.53
CA GLY A 59 -16.72 -15.33 -21.61
C GLY A 59 -17.02 -13.85 -21.83
N GLU A 60 -16.27 -13.18 -22.71
CA GLU A 60 -16.30 -11.72 -22.91
C GLU A 60 -16.98 -11.33 -24.24
N GLY A 61 -17.66 -12.28 -24.89
CA GLY A 61 -18.40 -12.05 -26.13
C GLY A 61 -17.52 -11.85 -27.36
N PHE A 62 -16.29 -12.39 -27.35
CA PHE A 62 -15.44 -12.45 -28.54
C PHE A 62 -15.87 -13.59 -29.48
N THR A 63 -15.83 -13.33 -30.78
CA THR A 63 -15.94 -14.36 -31.81
C THR A 63 -14.56 -14.82 -32.26
N PHE A 64 -14.40 -16.11 -32.52
CA PHE A 64 -13.15 -16.72 -32.94
C PHE A 64 -13.32 -17.30 -34.34
N ASP A 65 -12.32 -17.15 -35.20
CA ASP A 65 -12.31 -17.83 -36.50
C ASP A 65 -12.10 -19.35 -36.37
N ASP A 66 -12.49 -20.10 -37.40
CA ASP A 66 -12.39 -21.56 -37.41
C ASP A 66 -10.95 -22.05 -37.21
N ALA A 67 -9.97 -21.30 -37.70
CA ALA A 67 -8.55 -21.60 -37.49
C ALA A 67 -8.18 -21.55 -36.01
N THR A 68 -8.55 -20.48 -35.30
CA THR A 68 -8.31 -20.34 -33.86
C THR A 68 -9.03 -21.44 -33.07
N LEU A 69 -10.29 -21.74 -33.40
CA LEU A 69 -11.05 -22.79 -32.71
C LEU A 69 -10.47 -24.20 -32.93
N ARG A 70 -9.98 -24.51 -34.14
CA ARG A 70 -9.27 -25.77 -34.41
C ARG A 70 -7.95 -25.87 -33.66
N MET A 71 -7.18 -24.78 -33.62
CA MET A 71 -5.95 -24.71 -32.83
C MET A 71 -6.22 -24.88 -31.34
N TYR A 72 -7.28 -24.24 -30.82
CA TYR A 72 -7.73 -24.41 -29.44
C TYR A 72 -8.14 -25.86 -29.15
N ALA A 73 -8.98 -26.47 -29.98
CA ALA A 73 -9.42 -27.85 -29.80
C ALA A 73 -8.22 -28.81 -29.81
N ARG A 74 -7.29 -28.66 -30.78
CA ARG A 74 -6.08 -29.47 -30.86
C ARG A 74 -5.14 -29.26 -29.67
N ALA A 75 -4.91 -28.01 -29.28
CA ALA A 75 -4.07 -27.69 -28.14
C ALA A 75 -4.67 -28.21 -26.83
N LYS A 76 -5.98 -28.04 -26.64
CA LYS A 76 -6.72 -28.51 -25.46
C LYS A 76 -6.72 -30.04 -25.35
N ASP A 77 -6.87 -30.74 -26.47
CA ASP A 77 -6.85 -32.21 -26.52
C ASP A 77 -5.44 -32.80 -26.31
N GLN A 78 -4.40 -32.06 -26.71
CA GLN A 78 -3.00 -32.44 -26.51
C GLN A 78 -2.44 -32.08 -25.12
N LEU A 79 -3.10 -31.18 -24.38
CA LEU A 79 -2.64 -30.69 -23.08
C LEU A 79 -3.18 -31.57 -21.94
N GLN A 80 -2.38 -32.53 -21.48
CA GLN A 80 -2.54 -33.14 -20.14
C GLN A 80 -2.02 -32.24 -18.99
N HIS A 81 -1.63 -30.99 -19.28
CA HIS A 81 -1.03 -30.07 -18.30
C HIS A 81 -1.48 -28.62 -18.54
N LEU A 82 -1.45 -27.79 -17.49
CA LEU A 82 -1.69 -26.34 -17.57
C LEU A 82 -0.36 -25.59 -17.61
N THR A 83 -0.25 -24.56 -18.45
CA THR A 83 0.83 -23.58 -18.35
C THR A 83 0.61 -22.67 -17.14
N VAL A 84 1.67 -22.03 -16.64
CA VAL A 84 1.57 -21.10 -15.49
C VAL A 84 0.56 -19.96 -15.76
N SER A 85 0.55 -19.42 -16.98
CA SER A 85 -0.40 -18.37 -17.36
C SER A 85 -1.85 -18.88 -17.40
N GLN A 86 -2.08 -20.09 -17.93
CA GLN A 86 -3.40 -20.72 -17.93
C GLN A 86 -3.89 -20.98 -16.50
N LEU A 87 -3.04 -21.52 -15.63
CA LEU A 87 -3.37 -21.71 -14.22
C LEU A 87 -3.75 -20.38 -13.55
N ASN A 88 -2.92 -19.34 -13.69
CA ASN A 88 -3.19 -18.04 -13.09
C ASN A 88 -4.49 -17.40 -13.61
N LEU A 89 -4.82 -17.57 -14.90
CA LEU A 89 -6.09 -17.10 -15.47
C LEU A 89 -7.29 -17.88 -14.92
N GLN A 90 -7.16 -19.21 -14.77
CA GLN A 90 -8.21 -20.02 -14.15
C GLN A 90 -8.45 -19.65 -12.68
N VAL A 91 -7.37 -19.45 -11.90
CA VAL A 91 -7.49 -19.00 -10.50
C VAL A 91 -8.13 -17.61 -10.44
N LYS A 92 -7.72 -16.68 -11.31
CA LYS A 92 -8.36 -15.35 -11.41
C LYS A 92 -9.86 -15.47 -11.70
N SER A 93 -10.26 -16.31 -12.66
CA SER A 93 -11.68 -16.54 -12.97
C SER A 93 -12.43 -17.15 -11.78
N ALA A 94 -11.85 -18.12 -11.08
CA ALA A 94 -12.44 -18.73 -9.90
C ALA A 94 -12.67 -17.70 -8.77
N ILE A 95 -11.67 -16.84 -8.51
CA ILE A 95 -11.78 -15.76 -7.52
C ILE A 95 -12.84 -14.74 -7.92
N GLN A 96 -12.87 -14.32 -9.19
CA GLN A 96 -13.89 -13.37 -9.68
C GLN A 96 -15.31 -13.93 -9.57
N LYS A 97 -15.48 -15.25 -9.75
CA LYS A 97 -16.78 -15.92 -9.53
C LYS A 97 -17.13 -15.99 -8.05
N ALA A 98 -16.15 -16.22 -7.17
CA ALA A 98 -16.35 -16.27 -5.72
C ALA A 98 -16.64 -14.88 -5.12
N PHE A 99 -16.05 -13.83 -5.69
CA PHE A 99 -16.20 -12.44 -5.25
C PHE A 99 -16.71 -11.56 -6.41
N PRO A 100 -17.98 -11.71 -6.82
CA PRO A 100 -18.55 -10.96 -7.95
C PRO A 100 -18.78 -9.48 -7.63
N ASN A 101 -18.90 -9.13 -6.34
CA ASN A 101 -19.13 -7.78 -5.86
C ASN A 101 -17.91 -7.25 -5.10
N LEU A 102 -17.87 -5.93 -4.93
CA LEU A 102 -16.90 -5.29 -4.04
C LEU A 102 -17.16 -5.71 -2.59
N VAL A 103 -16.09 -5.86 -1.82
CA VAL A 103 -16.13 -6.30 -0.42
C VAL A 103 -15.52 -5.23 0.47
N TRP A 104 -16.10 -5.00 1.64
CA TRP A 104 -15.48 -4.18 2.67
C TRP A 104 -14.41 -4.97 3.41
N LEU A 105 -13.19 -4.47 3.38
CA LEU A 105 -12.02 -5.06 4.03
C LEU A 105 -11.50 -4.09 5.10
N VAL A 106 -11.23 -4.62 6.29
CA VAL A 106 -10.60 -3.87 7.38
C VAL A 106 -9.13 -4.28 7.48
N GLY A 107 -8.24 -3.30 7.63
CA GLY A 107 -6.82 -3.57 7.83
C GLY A 107 -6.06 -2.32 8.22
N GLU A 108 -4.91 -2.51 8.85
CA GLU A 108 -3.96 -1.44 9.12
C GLU A 108 -3.08 -1.19 7.89
N ILE A 109 -2.90 0.07 7.51
CA ILE A 109 -2.04 0.43 6.37
C ILE A 109 -0.57 0.21 6.76
N SER A 110 0.19 -0.42 5.87
CA SER A 110 1.63 -0.58 6.02
C SER A 110 2.39 -0.38 4.70
N GLY A 111 3.48 0.39 4.75
CA GLY A 111 4.36 0.63 3.60
C GLY A 111 3.85 1.66 2.58
N LEU A 112 2.80 2.42 2.89
CA LEU A 112 2.24 3.44 2.02
C LEU A 112 3.21 4.58 1.76
N GLU A 113 4.00 4.99 2.76
CA GLU A 113 4.99 6.06 2.57
C GLU A 113 6.11 5.63 1.60
N ARG A 114 6.58 4.39 1.74
CA ARG A 114 7.56 3.79 0.80
C ARG A 114 6.98 3.69 -0.61
N ALA A 115 5.67 3.39 -0.73
CA ALA A 115 4.96 3.36 -2.00
C ALA A 115 4.95 4.75 -2.67
N ARG A 116 4.56 5.79 -1.92
CA ARG A 116 4.53 7.19 -2.41
C ARG A 116 5.89 7.63 -2.95
N ARG A 117 6.97 7.36 -2.21
CA ARG A 117 8.35 7.70 -2.65
C ARG A 117 8.74 6.99 -3.95
N ARG A 118 8.40 5.70 -4.10
CA ARG A 118 8.69 4.93 -5.32
C ARG A 118 7.90 5.43 -6.52
N THR A 119 6.62 5.75 -6.33
CA THR A 119 5.75 6.33 -7.35
C THR A 119 6.29 7.67 -7.85
N GLN A 120 6.71 8.55 -6.93
CA GLN A 120 7.29 9.85 -7.27
C GLN A 120 8.60 9.72 -8.06
N GLN A 121 9.40 8.68 -7.80
CA GLN A 121 10.65 8.40 -8.52
C GLN A 121 10.46 7.69 -9.87
N ARG A 122 9.41 6.88 -10.03
CA ARG A 122 9.21 6.00 -11.22
C ARG A 122 8.06 6.44 -12.12
N ALA A 123 7.43 7.58 -11.86
CA ALA A 123 6.23 8.06 -12.56
C ALA A 123 5.12 6.97 -12.67
N SER A 124 5.01 6.11 -11.65
CA SER A 124 4.03 5.02 -11.66
C SER A 124 2.70 5.51 -11.09
N GLN A 125 1.62 5.40 -11.84
CA GLN A 125 0.27 5.83 -11.41
C GLN A 125 -0.39 4.91 -10.37
N LEU A 126 0.29 3.85 -9.93
CA LEU A 126 -0.24 2.86 -9.00
C LEU A 126 0.49 2.94 -7.66
N LEU A 127 -0.26 3.07 -6.57
CA LEU A 127 0.26 2.96 -5.21
C LEU A 127 0.08 1.54 -4.71
N HIS A 128 1.20 0.87 -4.43
CA HIS A 128 1.25 -0.49 -3.90
C HIS A 128 1.62 -0.45 -2.42
N PHE A 129 0.72 -0.87 -1.54
CA PHE A 129 0.94 -0.95 -0.10
C PHE A 129 0.36 -2.27 0.46
N GLN A 130 0.54 -2.51 1.75
CA GLN A 130 -0.02 -3.69 2.41
C GLN A 130 -1.15 -3.26 3.34
N LEU A 131 -2.22 -4.05 3.34
CA LEU A 131 -3.19 -4.06 4.43
C LEU A 131 -2.83 -5.22 5.34
N VAL A 132 -2.59 -4.93 6.60
CA VAL A 132 -2.16 -5.93 7.59
C VAL A 132 -3.18 -6.05 8.71
N GLU A 133 -3.38 -7.27 9.18
CA GLU A 133 -4.10 -7.56 10.40
C GLU A 133 -3.07 -7.88 11.49
N LYS A 134 -3.19 -7.24 12.65
CA LYS A 134 -2.30 -7.44 13.78
C LYS A 134 -3.09 -7.98 14.97
N ASN A 135 -2.46 -8.85 15.75
CA ASN A 135 -3.01 -9.26 17.05
C ASN A 135 -2.78 -8.17 18.11
N GLU A 136 -3.27 -8.39 19.33
CA GLU A 136 -3.12 -7.46 20.47
C GLU A 136 -1.66 -7.14 20.83
N GLN A 137 -0.72 -8.04 20.51
CA GLN A 137 0.71 -7.86 20.72
C GLN A 137 1.38 -7.06 19.59
N GLY A 138 0.62 -6.60 18.59
CA GLY A 138 1.13 -5.87 17.43
C GLY A 138 1.81 -6.74 16.38
N LYS A 139 1.79 -8.07 16.52
CA LYS A 139 2.32 -9.00 15.53
C LYS A 139 1.36 -9.12 14.36
N VAL A 140 1.88 -8.95 13.14
CA VAL A 140 1.12 -9.18 11.90
C VAL A 140 0.75 -10.66 11.80
N ILE A 141 -0.54 -10.96 11.74
CA ILE A 141 -1.09 -12.31 11.59
C ILE A 141 -1.51 -12.61 10.15
N SER A 142 -1.98 -11.59 9.43
CA SER A 142 -2.41 -11.70 8.03
C SER A 142 -2.04 -10.42 7.28
N GLN A 143 -1.78 -10.53 5.98
CA GLN A 143 -1.54 -9.37 5.13
C GLN A 143 -1.98 -9.62 3.68
N VAL A 144 -2.33 -8.55 2.98
CA VAL A 144 -2.63 -8.59 1.54
C VAL A 144 -2.09 -7.34 0.84
N GLU A 145 -1.59 -7.52 -0.38
CA GLU A 145 -1.20 -6.39 -1.22
C GLU A 145 -2.43 -5.61 -1.66
N ALA A 146 -2.47 -4.33 -1.32
CA ALA A 146 -3.47 -3.38 -1.75
C ALA A 146 -2.89 -2.45 -2.82
N VAL A 147 -3.64 -2.29 -3.91
CA VAL A 147 -3.30 -1.40 -5.01
C VAL A 147 -4.35 -0.32 -5.11
N LEU A 148 -3.90 0.93 -5.08
CA LEU A 148 -4.73 2.10 -5.29
C LEU A 148 -4.31 2.77 -6.60
N THR A 149 -5.25 2.87 -7.53
CA THR A 149 -5.02 3.54 -8.81
C THR A 149 -5.04 5.05 -8.63
N GLU A 150 -4.46 5.81 -9.56
CA GLU A 150 -4.50 7.28 -9.51
C GLU A 150 -5.93 7.83 -9.45
N GLU A 151 -6.85 7.26 -10.22
CA GLU A 151 -8.27 7.65 -10.23
C GLU A 151 -8.95 7.36 -8.88
N ASP A 152 -8.78 6.14 -8.37
CA ASP A 152 -9.37 5.74 -7.08
C ASP A 152 -8.75 6.55 -5.92
N ARG A 153 -7.45 6.88 -6.01
CA ARG A 153 -6.75 7.75 -5.05
C ARG A 153 -7.34 9.15 -5.01
N LEU A 154 -7.48 9.79 -6.17
CA LEU A 154 -8.05 11.14 -6.25
C LEU A 154 -9.48 11.17 -5.69
N ARG A 155 -10.29 10.14 -5.98
CA ARG A 155 -11.64 10.01 -5.43
C ARG A 155 -11.64 9.94 -3.90
N VAL A 156 -10.75 9.12 -3.32
CA VAL A 156 -10.62 8.99 -1.86
C VAL A 156 -10.10 10.28 -1.21
N GLU A 157 -9.11 10.93 -1.82
CA GLU A 157 -8.58 12.21 -1.34
C GLU A 157 -9.63 13.32 -1.39
N GLU A 158 -10.40 13.44 -2.48
CA GLU A 158 -11.52 14.37 -2.55
C GLU A 158 -12.58 14.10 -1.46
N LYS A 159 -12.88 12.81 -1.21
CA LYS A 159 -13.83 12.41 -0.18
C LYS A 159 -13.36 12.82 1.22
N LEU A 160 -12.06 12.67 1.50
CA LEU A 160 -11.44 13.12 2.75
C LEU A 160 -11.45 14.65 2.86
N ALA A 161 -11.08 15.36 1.80
CA ALA A 161 -11.06 16.83 1.77
C ALA A 161 -12.47 17.42 2.01
N ARG A 162 -13.51 16.82 1.41
CA ARG A 162 -14.92 17.21 1.65
C ARG A 162 -15.36 16.96 3.09
N ALA A 163 -14.77 15.99 3.77
CA ALA A 163 -15.00 15.72 5.18
C ALA A 163 -14.12 16.57 6.11
N GLY A 164 -13.32 17.50 5.57
CA GLY A 164 -12.44 18.37 6.34
C GLY A 164 -11.13 17.71 6.77
N ASP A 165 -10.64 16.75 5.99
CA ASP A 165 -9.41 15.98 6.27
C ASP A 165 -9.35 15.42 7.71
N PRO A 166 -10.35 14.60 8.10
CA PRO A 166 -10.50 14.14 9.49
C PRO A 166 -9.35 13.23 9.97
N PHE A 167 -8.58 12.68 9.02
CA PHE A 167 -7.35 11.94 9.25
C PHE A 167 -6.54 11.89 7.97
N ARG A 168 -5.27 11.50 8.08
CA ARG A 168 -4.39 11.25 6.94
C ARG A 168 -4.30 9.75 6.64
N LEU A 169 -4.24 9.43 5.36
CA LEU A 169 -3.86 8.08 4.93
C LEU A 169 -2.35 7.93 5.06
N GLU A 170 -1.94 7.26 6.12
CA GLU A 170 -0.55 6.94 6.46
C GLU A 170 -0.44 5.55 7.10
N ASP A 171 0.79 5.09 7.26
CA ASP A 171 1.05 3.80 7.92
C ASP A 171 0.49 3.80 9.35
N GLU A 172 0.13 2.62 9.86
CA GLU A 172 -0.43 2.40 11.21
C GLU A 172 -1.90 2.84 11.39
N VAL A 173 -2.50 3.48 10.38
CA VAL A 173 -3.94 3.79 10.39
C VAL A 173 -4.75 2.55 10.04
N THR A 174 -5.71 2.19 10.89
CA THR A 174 -6.69 1.12 10.62
C THR A 174 -7.83 1.67 9.79
N VAL A 175 -8.00 1.14 8.59
CA VAL A 175 -8.98 1.61 7.62
C VAL A 175 -9.99 0.53 7.27
N ARG A 176 -11.21 0.94 6.93
CA ARG A 176 -12.19 0.09 6.24
C ARG A 176 -12.30 0.55 4.79
N VAL A 177 -11.84 -0.28 3.87
CA VAL A 177 -11.77 0.04 2.44
C VAL A 177 -12.69 -0.87 1.64
N LEU A 178 -13.33 -0.31 0.61
CA LEU A 178 -14.11 -1.08 -0.36
C LEU A 178 -13.14 -1.58 -1.42
N VAL A 179 -13.07 -2.90 -1.62
CA VAL A 179 -12.08 -3.50 -2.49
C VAL A 179 -12.67 -4.47 -3.50
N GLN A 180 -11.98 -4.61 -4.63
CA GLN A 180 -12.16 -5.70 -5.58
C GLN A 180 -11.04 -6.72 -5.39
N VAL A 181 -11.39 -7.99 -5.22
CA VAL A 181 -10.41 -9.09 -5.12
C VAL A 181 -9.88 -9.43 -6.51
N ASP A 182 -8.55 -9.54 -6.66
CA ASP A 182 -7.91 -9.77 -7.96
C ASP A 182 -6.64 -10.62 -7.84
N ILE A 183 -6.21 -11.20 -8.97
CA ILE A 183 -4.88 -11.77 -9.15
C ILE A 183 -4.12 -11.02 -10.23
N PHE A 184 -2.88 -10.65 -9.92
CA PHE A 184 -1.94 -10.17 -10.90
C PHE A 184 -1.38 -11.35 -11.71
N VAL A 185 -2.05 -11.65 -12.82
CA VAL A 185 -1.80 -12.82 -13.70
C VAL A 185 -0.31 -13.04 -14.02
N PRO A 186 0.50 -12.02 -14.37
CA PRO A 186 1.90 -12.24 -14.71
C PRO A 186 2.73 -12.89 -13.58
N TRP A 187 2.39 -12.64 -12.32
CA TRP A 187 3.11 -13.17 -11.16
C TRP A 187 2.29 -14.17 -10.33
N GLY A 188 1.02 -14.38 -10.67
CA GLY A 188 0.11 -15.18 -9.85
C GLY A 188 -0.12 -14.59 -8.46
N ALA A 189 0.12 -13.29 -8.28
CA ALA A 189 0.07 -12.66 -6.97
C ALA A 189 -1.36 -12.23 -6.60
N TYR A 190 -1.83 -12.68 -5.44
CA TYR A 190 -3.10 -12.27 -4.86
C TYR A 190 -3.04 -10.83 -4.36
N ARG A 191 -4.05 -10.03 -4.72
CA ARG A 191 -4.11 -8.61 -4.35
C ARG A 191 -5.55 -8.11 -4.24
N VAL A 192 -5.70 -6.92 -3.68
CA VAL A 192 -6.97 -6.19 -3.66
C VAL A 192 -6.81 -4.82 -4.33
N LEU A 193 -7.80 -4.45 -5.14
CA LEU A 193 -7.87 -3.12 -5.76
C LEU A 193 -8.79 -2.25 -4.91
N VAL A 194 -8.24 -1.20 -4.30
CA VAL A 194 -9.00 -0.28 -3.44
C VAL A 194 -9.83 0.67 -4.29
N LYS A 195 -11.13 0.74 -3.99
CA LYS A 195 -12.13 1.54 -4.75
C LYS A 195 -12.72 2.70 -3.96
N ASP A 196 -12.87 2.53 -2.65
CA ASP A 196 -13.39 3.57 -1.75
C ASP A 196 -12.92 3.31 -0.31
N LEU A 197 -13.18 4.27 0.57
CA LEU A 197 -12.83 4.27 1.98
C LEU A 197 -14.03 4.68 2.83
N ASP A 198 -14.25 3.98 3.94
CA ASP A 198 -15.23 4.38 4.94
C ASP A 198 -14.59 5.32 5.98
N ILE A 199 -14.93 6.60 5.88
CA ILE A 199 -14.40 7.65 6.75
C ILE A 199 -14.93 7.49 8.18
N SER A 200 -16.22 7.21 8.35
CA SER A 200 -16.85 7.12 9.67
C SER A 200 -16.30 5.95 10.48
N TYR A 201 -16.11 4.80 9.84
CA TYR A 201 -15.47 3.65 10.49
C TYR A 201 -14.03 3.98 10.90
N THR A 202 -13.24 4.50 9.96
CA THR A 202 -11.82 4.81 10.19
C THR A 202 -11.67 5.83 11.33
N LEU A 203 -12.50 6.87 11.35
CA LEU A 203 -12.49 7.88 12.41
C LEU A 203 -12.90 7.29 13.77
N GLY A 204 -13.94 6.45 13.79
CA GLY A 204 -14.36 5.74 15.00
C GLY A 204 -13.27 4.85 15.57
N GLU A 205 -12.53 4.16 14.70
CA GLU A 205 -11.42 3.29 15.09
C GLU A 205 -10.21 4.08 15.62
N VAL A 206 -9.85 5.19 14.97
CA VAL A 206 -8.81 6.11 15.47
C VAL A 206 -9.18 6.64 16.85
N ALA A 207 -10.44 7.06 17.05
CA ALA A 207 -10.92 7.54 18.34
C ALA A 207 -10.90 6.44 19.42
N ARG A 208 -11.36 5.23 19.08
CA ARG A 208 -11.35 4.06 19.98
C ARG A 208 -9.93 3.71 20.42
N ARG A 209 -9.00 3.62 19.47
CA ARG A 209 -7.59 3.28 19.76
C ARG A 209 -6.92 4.34 20.63
N ARG A 210 -7.22 5.62 20.41
CA ARG A 210 -6.75 6.73 21.26
C ARG A 210 -7.25 6.56 22.70
N GLU A 211 -8.55 6.33 22.87
CA GLU A 211 -9.16 6.14 24.20
C GLU A 211 -8.57 4.92 24.93
N GLU A 212 -8.34 3.82 24.23
CA GLU A 212 -7.71 2.61 24.80
C GLU A 212 -6.28 2.86 25.25
N ILE A 213 -5.48 3.57 24.44
CA ILE A 213 -4.11 3.95 24.80
C ILE A 213 -4.13 4.84 26.04
N ILE A 214 -5.00 5.85 26.09
CA ILE A 214 -5.12 6.75 27.24
C ILE A 214 -5.52 5.95 28.48
N ARG A 215 -6.58 5.13 28.41
CA ARG A 215 -7.02 4.30 29.54
C ARG A 215 -5.92 3.38 30.06
N ARG A 216 -5.17 2.73 29.18
CA ARG A 216 -4.05 1.87 29.57
C ARG A 216 -2.96 2.67 30.27
N LEU A 217 -2.51 3.78 29.68
CA LEU A 217 -1.48 4.65 30.26
C LEU A 217 -1.91 5.26 31.59
N THR A 218 -3.20 5.61 31.74
CA THR A 218 -3.77 6.08 33.01
C THR A 218 -3.78 4.97 34.05
N LYS A 219 -4.22 3.76 33.69
CA LYS A 219 -4.24 2.59 34.59
C LYS A 219 -2.82 2.23 35.07
N GLU A 220 -1.83 2.34 34.18
CA GLU A 220 -0.41 2.10 34.50
C GLU A 220 0.25 3.28 35.22
N GLY A 221 -0.47 4.40 35.43
CA GLY A 221 0.07 5.61 36.06
C GLY A 221 1.15 6.31 35.23
N LEU A 222 1.26 6.00 33.94
CA LEU A 222 2.29 6.54 33.05
C LEU A 222 1.93 7.90 32.48
N ILE A 223 0.63 8.21 32.34
CA ILE A 223 0.15 9.41 31.65
C ILE A 223 0.65 10.72 32.29
N ASP A 224 0.75 10.77 33.63
CA ASP A 224 1.21 11.93 34.38
C ASP A 224 2.60 11.74 35.00
N ARG A 225 3.25 10.59 34.74
CA ARG A 225 4.54 10.24 35.35
C ARG A 225 5.62 11.29 35.08
N ASN A 226 5.65 11.84 33.86
CA ASN A 226 6.62 12.87 33.52
C ASN A 226 6.35 14.20 34.25
N LYS A 227 5.07 14.55 34.49
CA LYS A 227 4.68 15.77 35.24
C LYS A 227 4.98 15.68 36.73
N SER A 228 5.14 14.47 37.26
CA SER A 228 5.53 14.25 38.67
C SER A 228 6.99 14.59 38.95
N LEU A 229 7.81 14.77 37.92
CA LEU A 229 9.21 15.12 38.07
C LEU A 229 9.38 16.64 38.28
N PRO A 230 10.30 17.06 39.15
CA PRO A 230 10.62 18.48 39.29
C PRO A 230 11.17 19.01 37.97
N PHE A 231 10.59 20.10 37.48
CA PHE A 231 11.04 20.75 36.25
C PHE A 231 11.97 21.92 36.57
N PRO A 232 13.19 21.98 35.99
CA PRO A 232 14.10 23.10 36.20
C PRO A 232 13.49 24.42 35.72
N LEU A 233 13.68 25.50 36.50
CA LEU A 233 13.19 26.84 36.12
C LEU A 233 13.85 27.36 34.82
N VAL A 234 15.11 26.98 34.59
CA VAL A 234 15.93 27.48 33.46
C VAL A 234 16.68 26.30 32.83
N PRO A 235 16.02 25.49 31.97
CA PRO A 235 16.59 24.25 31.44
C PRO A 235 17.45 24.53 30.19
N LEU A 236 18.65 25.10 30.39
CA LEU A 236 19.51 25.50 29.26
C LEU A 236 20.37 24.35 28.73
N ARG A 237 20.63 23.30 29.51
CA ARG A 237 21.41 22.13 29.10
C ARG A 237 20.47 20.99 28.71
N VAL A 238 20.28 20.79 27.41
CA VAL A 238 19.26 19.90 26.85
C VAL A 238 19.93 18.68 26.22
N GLY A 239 19.58 17.49 26.70
CA GLY A 239 19.81 16.25 25.96
C GLY A 239 18.72 16.05 24.92
N LEU A 240 19.08 15.80 23.65
CA LEU A 240 18.12 15.55 22.57
C LEU A 240 18.25 14.13 22.03
N ILE A 241 17.19 13.32 22.15
CA ILE A 241 17.07 11.99 21.55
C ILE A 241 16.20 12.11 20.30
N THR A 242 16.79 11.92 19.12
CA THR A 242 16.10 11.96 17.82
C THR A 242 16.91 11.22 16.75
N SER A 243 16.33 11.03 15.56
CA SER A 243 17.12 10.54 14.42
C SER A 243 18.05 11.62 13.90
N LEU A 244 19.33 11.29 13.74
CA LEU A 244 20.34 12.21 13.18
C LEU A 244 19.98 12.62 11.75
N GLY A 245 20.21 13.89 11.43
CA GLY A 245 19.90 14.50 10.13
C GLY A 245 18.40 14.61 9.83
N SER A 246 17.52 14.39 10.80
CA SER A 246 16.07 14.46 10.59
C SER A 246 15.53 15.90 10.58
N ASP A 247 14.33 16.08 10.00
CA ASP A 247 13.63 17.35 10.10
C ASP A 247 13.32 17.75 11.55
N ALA A 248 12.99 16.77 12.41
CA ALA A 248 12.74 17.03 13.83
C ALA A 248 13.99 17.54 14.56
N GLU A 249 15.17 16.98 14.28
CA GLU A 249 16.43 17.51 14.84
C GLU A 249 16.65 18.95 14.39
N ARG A 250 16.52 19.21 13.08
CA ARG A 250 16.68 20.56 12.51
C ARG A 250 15.71 21.55 13.12
N ASP A 251 14.45 21.15 13.29
CA ASP A 251 13.38 21.98 13.85
C ASP A 251 13.68 22.36 15.30
N VAL A 252 13.95 21.37 16.16
CA VAL A 252 14.32 21.62 17.57
C VAL A 252 15.53 22.53 17.68
N LEU A 253 16.61 22.22 16.97
CA LEU A 253 17.83 23.02 17.03
C LEU A 253 17.61 24.44 16.49
N LYS A 254 16.77 24.61 15.45
CA LYS A 254 16.41 25.92 14.92
C LYS A 254 15.59 26.71 15.95
N THR A 255 14.53 26.13 16.51
CA THR A 255 13.68 26.77 17.52
C THR A 255 14.47 27.22 18.73
N LEU A 256 15.36 26.38 19.26
CA LEU A 256 16.21 26.73 20.41
C LEU A 256 17.23 27.83 20.08
N ARG A 257 17.78 27.87 18.86
CA ARG A 257 18.67 28.97 18.43
C ARG A 257 17.92 30.29 18.26
N GLU A 258 16.71 30.24 17.71
CA GLU A 258 15.89 31.43 17.43
C GLU A 258 15.25 32.03 18.70
N SER A 259 15.27 31.32 19.83
CA SER A 259 14.64 31.78 21.07
C SER A 259 15.42 32.91 21.78
N GLY A 260 16.67 33.17 21.39
CA GLY A 260 17.54 34.17 22.04
C GLY A 260 18.16 33.74 23.38
N PHE A 261 18.01 32.47 23.79
CA PHE A 261 18.62 31.92 25.00
C PHE A 261 19.84 31.07 24.66
N ALA A 262 20.80 30.98 25.58
CA ALA A 262 22.05 30.25 25.39
C ALA A 262 21.90 28.74 25.67
N PHE A 263 21.05 28.05 24.91
CA PHE A 263 20.87 26.61 25.03
C PHE A 263 22.15 25.84 24.62
N GLN A 264 22.54 24.88 25.45
CA GLN A 264 23.55 23.87 25.14
C GLN A 264 22.82 22.56 24.84
N VAL A 265 22.94 22.06 23.60
CA VAL A 265 22.21 20.87 23.16
C VAL A 265 23.18 19.75 22.81
N THR A 266 23.02 18.60 23.46
CA THR A 266 23.76 17.38 23.12
C THR A 266 22.80 16.39 22.46
N VAL A 267 23.07 16.03 21.21
CA VAL A 267 22.23 15.11 20.44
C VAL A 267 22.75 13.69 20.57
N HIS A 268 21.86 12.77 20.96
CA HIS A 268 22.10 11.34 20.88
C HIS A 268 21.18 10.74 19.81
N GLY A 269 21.80 10.17 18.76
CA GLY A 269 21.08 9.53 17.68
C GLY A 269 20.27 8.32 18.16
N ALA A 270 18.99 8.29 17.83
CA ALA A 270 18.13 7.14 18.08
C ALA A 270 17.16 6.87 16.91
N ARG A 271 16.81 5.61 16.72
CA ARG A 271 15.71 5.23 15.81
C ARG A 271 14.39 5.58 16.47
N VAL A 272 13.65 6.53 15.91
CA VAL A 272 12.38 7.03 16.49
C VAL A 272 11.13 6.49 15.79
N GLN A 273 11.31 5.57 14.85
CA GLN A 273 10.24 4.80 14.22
C GLN A 273 10.70 3.37 13.92
N GLY A 274 9.75 2.43 13.97
CA GLY A 274 9.94 1.04 13.59
C GLY A 274 10.38 0.13 14.76
N PRO A 275 10.70 -1.14 14.45
CA PRO A 275 10.90 -2.18 15.48
C PRO A 275 12.14 -1.97 16.36
N TYR A 276 13.05 -1.09 15.95
CA TYR A 276 14.27 -0.78 16.70
C TYR A 276 14.13 0.46 17.58
N THR A 277 12.93 1.05 17.68
CA THR A 277 12.75 2.28 18.44
C THR A 277 12.97 2.11 19.92
N GLU A 278 12.30 1.13 20.53
CA GLU A 278 12.43 0.85 21.94
C GLU A 278 13.89 0.63 22.38
N PRO A 279 14.66 -0.32 21.80
CA PRO A 279 16.04 -0.54 22.23
C PRO A 279 16.95 0.66 21.95
N SER A 280 16.71 1.40 20.86
CA SER A 280 17.54 2.56 20.51
C SER A 280 17.30 3.76 21.44
N VAL A 281 16.05 4.00 21.83
CA VAL A 281 15.70 5.09 22.77
C VAL A 281 16.16 4.74 24.18
N LEU A 282 16.01 3.47 24.61
CA LEU A 282 16.51 3.02 25.92
C LEU A 282 18.02 3.17 26.03
N ASN A 283 18.77 2.82 24.99
CA ASN A 283 20.23 3.01 24.96
C ASN A 283 20.62 4.50 25.10
N ALA A 284 19.92 5.40 24.41
CA ALA A 284 20.16 6.84 24.54
C ALA A 284 19.82 7.35 25.96
N LEU A 285 18.71 6.88 26.54
CA LEU A 285 18.31 7.21 27.91
C LEU A 285 19.33 6.71 28.94
N ASP A 286 19.89 5.51 28.75
CA ASP A 286 20.94 4.97 29.61
C ASP A 286 22.21 5.83 29.55
N TRP A 287 22.57 6.31 28.37
CA TRP A 287 23.70 7.23 28.20
C TRP A 287 23.46 8.56 28.93
N PHE A 288 22.29 9.18 28.76
CA PHE A 288 21.96 10.42 29.48
C PHE A 288 21.86 10.23 31.00
N ARG A 289 21.37 9.07 31.44
CA ARG A 289 21.32 8.71 32.87
C ARG A 289 22.73 8.63 33.47
N ALA A 290 23.71 8.10 32.73
CA ALA A 290 25.10 8.05 33.18
C ALA A 290 25.76 9.45 33.30
N HIS A 291 25.24 10.45 32.56
CA HIS A 291 25.74 11.82 32.52
C HIS A 291 24.74 12.82 33.11
N ALA A 292 23.87 12.39 34.03
CA ALA A 292 22.72 13.19 34.48
C ALA A 292 23.10 14.55 35.09
N GLY A 293 24.32 14.71 35.61
CA GLY A 293 24.82 16.00 36.14
C GLY A 293 25.07 17.08 35.08
N GLU A 294 25.17 16.68 33.80
CA GLU A 294 25.48 17.57 32.68
C GLU A 294 24.24 18.18 32.03
N PHE A 295 23.05 17.67 32.33
CA PHE A 295 21.80 18.01 31.67
C PHE A 295 20.74 18.48 32.65
N ASP A 296 19.93 19.44 32.24
CA ASP A 296 18.76 19.90 32.99
C ASP A 296 17.51 19.10 32.59
N VAL A 297 17.39 18.79 31.30
CA VAL A 297 16.26 18.05 30.73
C VAL A 297 16.72 17.14 29.58
N VAL A 298 15.95 16.07 29.35
CA VAL A 298 16.08 15.23 28.15
C VAL A 298 14.79 15.34 27.34
N LEU A 299 14.95 15.72 26.07
CA LEU A 299 13.90 15.86 25.09
C LEU A 299 13.95 14.66 24.12
N ILE A 300 12.83 13.95 23.97
CA ILE A 300 12.68 12.87 22.99
C ILE A 300 11.75 13.37 21.88
N CYS A 301 12.24 13.39 20.64
CA CYS A 301 11.47 13.89 19.50
C CYS A 301 11.43 12.87 18.36
N ARG A 302 10.27 12.76 17.70
CA ARG A 302 10.07 11.99 16.46
C ARG A 302 9.70 12.95 15.33
N GLY A 303 10.30 12.78 14.16
CA GLY A 303 9.90 13.49 12.93
C GLY A 303 8.67 12.88 12.26
N GLY A 304 7.88 13.73 11.58
CA GLY A 304 6.73 13.30 10.76
C GLY A 304 5.37 13.87 11.16
N GLY A 305 5.29 14.65 12.25
CA GLY A 305 4.03 15.26 12.68
C GLY A 305 3.73 16.57 11.95
N SER A 306 2.99 16.50 10.84
CA SER A 306 2.15 17.64 10.45
C SER A 306 0.71 17.24 10.76
N ARG A 307 0.12 17.98 11.72
CA ARG A 307 -1.28 18.03 12.18
C ARG A 307 -2.18 16.84 11.84
#